data_AF-A0A2W6B3G3-F1
#
_entry.id   AF-A0A2W6B3G3-F1
#
_cell.length_a   1.000
_cell.length_b   1.000
_cell.length_c   1.000
_cell.angle_alpha   90.00
_cell.angle_beta   90.00
_cell.angle_gamma   90.00
#
_symmetry.space_group_name_H-M   'P 1'
#
loop_
_entity.id
_entity.type
_entity.pdbx_description
1 polymer ?
#
loop_
_entity_poly.entity_id
_entity_poly.type
_entity_poly.pdbx_seq_one_letter_code
_entity_poly.pdbx_strand_id
1 'polypeptide(L)'
;MFLDVEWVMARIKETDKVMDLDLLPYDTRNIAHPNIPESFGKNDWLLADFRSHSFWETISDKEYDFIIISDTLEDIRDPLYVCSQMIRCAKAGYIECPSKFIECAKGSANDTYSGWVISAG
;
A
#
# COMPACT_ATOMS: atom_id res chain seq x y z
N MET A 1 -2.20 3.61 15.13
CA MET A 1 -1.61 4.64 14.24
C MET A 1 -2.68 4.93 13.21
N PHE A 2 -3.53 5.94 13.42
CA PHE A 2 -4.69 6.22 12.55
C PHE A 2 -4.75 7.70 12.13
N LEU A 3 -3.78 8.51 12.58
CA LEU A 3 -3.84 9.97 12.42
C LEU A 3 -3.32 10.46 11.04
N ASP A 4 -2.56 9.65 10.31
CA ASP A 4 -1.94 10.09 9.04
C ASP A 4 -2.82 9.83 7.80
N VAL A 5 -3.70 8.82 7.83
CA VAL A 5 -4.53 8.45 6.67
C VAL A 5 -5.50 9.57 6.31
N GLU A 6 -6.14 10.24 7.29
CA GLU A 6 -7.05 11.36 7.01
C GLU A 6 -6.36 12.52 6.29
N TRP A 7 -5.12 12.83 6.64
CA TRP A 7 -4.32 13.87 5.99
C TRP A 7 -3.89 13.51 4.57
N VAL A 8 -3.64 12.22 4.32
CA VAL A 8 -3.35 11.71 2.98
C VAL A 8 -4.60 11.80 2.11
N MET A 9 -5.73 11.30 2.61
CA MET A 9 -7.00 11.31 1.88
C MET A 9 -7.48 12.72 1.57
N ALA A 10 -7.23 13.70 2.45
CA ALA A 10 -7.52 15.11 2.17
C ALA A 10 -6.74 15.70 0.97
N ARG A 11 -5.66 15.05 0.53
CA ARG A 11 -4.85 15.46 -0.63
C ARG A 11 -5.22 14.75 -1.93
N ILE A 12 -6.02 13.68 -1.86
CA ILE A 12 -6.42 12.88 -3.02
C ILE A 12 -7.84 13.31 -3.43
N LYS A 13 -8.01 13.65 -4.70
CA LYS A 13 -9.31 13.99 -5.28
C LYS A 13 -9.89 12.78 -6.00
N GLU A 14 -11.21 12.74 -6.13
CA GLU A 14 -11.91 11.69 -6.89
C GLU A 14 -11.44 11.59 -8.36
N THR A 15 -10.93 12.69 -8.92
CA THR A 15 -10.41 12.74 -10.30
C THR A 15 -8.95 12.34 -10.44
N ASP A 16 -8.24 12.13 -9.33
CA ASP A 16 -6.80 11.84 -9.37
C ASP A 16 -6.57 10.41 -9.85
N LYS A 17 -5.61 10.22 -10.76
CA LYS A 17 -5.15 8.88 -11.15
C LYS A 17 -4.22 8.35 -10.07
N VAL A 18 -4.70 7.39 -9.29
CA VAL A 18 -3.98 6.78 -8.16
C VAL A 18 -3.48 5.38 -8.52
N MET A 19 -2.26 5.04 -8.10
CA MET A 19 -1.76 3.66 -8.10
C MET A 19 -1.51 3.21 -6.66
N ASP A 20 -2.12 2.10 -6.29
CA ASP A 20 -1.93 1.40 -5.03
C ASP A 20 -0.97 0.22 -5.24
N LEU A 21 0.12 0.16 -4.48
CA LEU A 21 1.13 -0.88 -4.55
C LEU A 21 0.94 -1.83 -3.37
N ASP A 22 0.42 -3.03 -3.66
CA ASP A 22 0.03 -4.03 -2.66
C ASP A 22 0.63 -5.40 -3.01
N LEU A 23 0.96 -6.20 -1.99
CA LEU A 23 1.41 -7.59 -2.12
C LEU A 23 0.25 -8.58 -2.22
N LEU A 24 -0.96 -8.17 -1.81
CA LEU A 24 -2.11 -9.05 -1.70
C LEU A 24 -2.78 -9.30 -3.06
N PRO A 25 -3.26 -10.52 -3.36
CA PRO A 25 -4.02 -10.79 -4.58
C PRO A 25 -5.36 -10.06 -4.61
N TYR A 26 -5.85 -9.70 -5.81
CA TYR A 26 -7.18 -9.09 -5.99
C TYR A 26 -8.32 -9.84 -5.28
N ASP A 27 -8.28 -11.17 -5.26
CA ASP A 27 -9.36 -11.97 -4.67
C ASP A 27 -9.39 -11.89 -3.13
N THR A 28 -8.42 -11.24 -2.49
CA THR A 28 -8.35 -11.00 -1.03
C THR A 28 -8.78 -9.59 -0.61
N ARG A 29 -9.32 -8.80 -1.55
CA ARG A 29 -9.72 -7.41 -1.31
C ARG A 29 -11.01 -7.27 -0.50
N ASN A 30 -11.23 -6.05 -0.02
CA ASN A 30 -12.44 -5.61 0.69
C ASN A 30 -12.81 -6.41 1.96
N ILE A 31 -11.81 -6.99 2.65
CA ILE A 31 -12.03 -7.74 3.89
C ILE A 31 -12.29 -6.80 5.08
N ALA A 32 -11.51 -5.72 5.20
CA ALA A 32 -11.56 -4.83 6.35
C ALA A 32 -12.81 -3.91 6.36
N HIS A 33 -13.28 -3.49 5.18
CA HIS A 33 -14.34 -2.50 5.04
C HIS A 33 -15.38 -2.87 3.97
N PRO A 34 -16.04 -4.04 4.06
CA PRO A 34 -16.92 -4.59 3.02
C PRO A 34 -18.08 -3.69 2.58
N ASN A 35 -18.46 -2.71 3.40
CA ASN A 35 -19.55 -1.78 3.13
C ASN A 35 -19.11 -0.52 2.35
N ILE A 36 -17.82 -0.34 2.10
CA ILE A 36 -17.29 0.79 1.32
C ILE A 36 -17.07 0.31 -0.11
N PRO A 37 -17.74 0.90 -1.12
CA PRO A 37 -17.50 0.55 -2.52
C PRO A 37 -16.07 0.88 -2.94
N GLU A 38 -15.40 -0.04 -3.63
CA GLU A 38 -14.09 0.20 -4.25
C GLU A 38 -14.27 0.93 -5.59
N SER A 39 -13.32 1.80 -5.94
CA SER A 39 -13.31 2.59 -7.18
C SER A 39 -12.57 1.91 -8.35
N PHE A 40 -12.11 0.67 -8.15
CA PHE A 40 -11.34 -0.12 -9.11
C PHE A 40 -11.88 -1.55 -9.16
N GLY A 41 -11.56 -2.29 -10.23
CA GLY A 41 -11.90 -3.70 -10.36
C GLY A 41 -10.74 -4.54 -10.86
N LYS A 42 -11.03 -5.82 -11.16
CA LYS A 42 -10.01 -6.80 -11.60
C LYS A 42 -9.26 -6.37 -12.87
N ASN A 43 -9.89 -5.58 -13.73
CA ASN A 43 -9.27 -5.09 -14.97
C ASN A 43 -8.28 -3.94 -14.73
N ASP A 44 -8.36 -3.27 -13.59
CA ASP A 44 -7.44 -2.21 -13.16
C ASP A 44 -6.25 -2.79 -12.36
N TRP A 45 -6.29 -4.09 -12.05
CA TRP A 45 -5.29 -4.78 -11.24
C TRP A 45 -4.14 -5.31 -12.08
N LEU A 46 -2.92 -4.88 -11.75
CA LEU A 46 -1.70 -5.33 -12.42
C LEU A 46 -0.89 -6.23 -11.48
N LEU A 47 -0.56 -7.43 -11.92
CA LEU A 47 0.40 -8.29 -11.24
C LEU A 47 1.81 -7.95 -11.75
N ALA A 48 2.68 -7.47 -10.86
CA ALA A 48 4.04 -7.06 -11.20
C ALA A 48 5.04 -7.37 -10.10
N ASP A 49 6.32 -7.50 -10.46
CA ASP A 49 7.44 -7.48 -9.51
C ASP A 49 7.91 -6.03 -9.35
N PHE A 50 7.82 -5.47 -8.14
CA PHE A 50 8.25 -4.11 -7.85
C PHE A 50 9.75 -3.87 -8.05
N ARG A 51 10.57 -4.92 -8.18
CA ARG A 51 12.00 -4.78 -8.52
C ARG A 51 12.25 -4.82 -10.02
N SER A 52 11.22 -5.10 -10.83
CA SER A 52 11.36 -5.22 -12.27
C SER A 52 11.53 -3.86 -12.91
N HIS A 53 12.70 -3.60 -13.49
CA HIS A 53 12.94 -2.41 -14.30
C HIS A 53 11.95 -2.31 -15.46
N SER A 54 11.72 -3.43 -16.16
CA SER A 54 10.81 -3.43 -17.31
C SER A 54 9.37 -3.11 -16.93
N PHE A 55 8.92 -3.43 -15.72
CA PHE A 55 7.60 -3.01 -15.24
C PHE A 55 7.55 -1.49 -15.08
N TRP A 56 8.49 -0.91 -14.35
CA TRP A 56 8.52 0.53 -14.11
C TRP A 56 8.69 1.34 -15.39
N GLU A 57 9.45 0.83 -16.36
CA GLU A 57 9.61 1.45 -17.69
C GLU A 57 8.31 1.52 -18.50
N THR A 58 7.29 0.70 -18.17
CA THR A 58 5.97 0.83 -18.81
C THR A 58 5.20 2.06 -18.32
N ILE A 59 5.61 2.64 -17.19
CA ILE A 59 4.95 3.77 -16.55
C ILE A 59 5.71 5.05 -16.89
N SER A 60 4.99 6.03 -17.45
CA SER A 60 5.57 7.31 -17.83
C SER A 60 5.85 8.21 -16.61
N ASP A 61 6.77 9.15 -16.77
CA ASP A 61 7.07 10.13 -15.73
C ASP A 61 5.82 10.94 -15.39
N LYS A 62 5.50 11.01 -14.09
CA LYS A 62 4.33 11.72 -13.55
C LYS A 62 2.98 11.28 -14.16
N GLU A 63 2.91 10.05 -14.65
CA GLU A 63 1.67 9.46 -15.16
C GLU A 63 0.57 9.40 -14.11
N TYR A 64 0.94 9.19 -12.84
CA TYR A 64 0.01 9.15 -11.72
C TYR A 64 0.01 10.46 -10.94
N ASP A 65 -1.15 10.84 -10.43
CA ASP A 65 -1.28 11.97 -9.51
C ASP A 65 -0.78 11.59 -8.12
N PHE A 66 -1.02 10.33 -7.73
CA PHE A 66 -0.65 9.81 -6.42
C PHE A 66 -0.24 8.34 -6.48
N ILE A 67 0.79 7.95 -5.70
CA ILE A 67 1.11 6.53 -5.43
C ILE A 67 1.05 6.26 -3.93
N ILE A 68 0.43 5.14 -3.57
CA ILE A 68 0.36 4.64 -2.19
C ILE A 68 1.10 3.30 -2.13
N ILE A 69 1.84 3.08 -1.05
CA ILE A 69 2.37 1.76 -0.68
C ILE A 69 2.22 1.61 0.84
N SER A 70 1.45 0.61 1.25
CA SER A 70 1.11 0.34 2.65
C SER A 70 1.51 -1.08 3.00
N ASP A 71 2.20 -1.26 4.14
CA ASP A 71 2.58 -2.56 4.69
C ASP A 71 3.19 -3.52 3.64
N THR A 72 4.17 -3.00 2.89
CA THR A 72 4.78 -3.68 1.74
C THR A 72 6.23 -3.27 1.55
N LEU A 73 6.54 -1.96 1.64
CA LEU A 73 7.87 -1.44 1.33
C LEU A 73 8.95 -2.01 2.25
N GLU A 74 8.61 -2.30 3.50
CA GLU A 74 9.49 -2.88 4.52
C GLU A 74 9.96 -4.30 4.19
N ASP A 75 9.21 -5.04 3.38
CA ASP A 75 9.54 -6.40 2.94
C ASP A 75 10.31 -6.42 1.60
N ILE A 76 10.47 -5.26 0.95
CA ILE A 76 11.19 -5.13 -0.32
C ILE A 76 12.70 -5.02 -0.06
N ARG A 77 13.49 -5.84 -0.78
CA ARG A 77 14.95 -5.87 -0.64
C ARG A 77 15.66 -4.58 -1.05
N ASP A 78 15.15 -3.91 -2.08
CA ASP A 78 15.67 -2.62 -2.56
C ASP A 78 14.56 -1.55 -2.52
N PRO A 79 14.23 -1.05 -1.31
CA PRO A 79 13.15 -0.10 -1.14
C PRO A 79 13.50 1.28 -1.71
N LEU A 80 14.80 1.61 -1.81
CA LEU A 80 15.26 2.89 -2.37
C LEU A 80 15.02 2.95 -3.88
N TYR A 81 15.25 1.84 -4.60
CA TYR A 81 14.90 1.75 -6.01
C TYR A 81 13.40 1.97 -6.20
N VAL A 82 12.55 1.27 -5.45
CA VAL A 82 11.09 1.44 -5.53
C VAL A 82 10.68 2.88 -5.23
N CYS A 83 11.21 3.50 -4.17
CA CYS A 83 10.97 4.91 -3.86
C CYS A 83 11.38 5.84 -5.01
N SER A 84 12.51 5.57 -5.67
CA SER A 84 12.96 6.38 -6.82
C SER A 84 11.98 6.28 -8.00
N GLN A 85 11.39 5.11 -8.22
CA GLN A 85 10.40 4.91 -9.27
C GLN A 85 9.05 5.55 -8.90
N MET A 86 8.62 5.46 -7.64
CA MET A 86 7.43 6.18 -7.17
C MET A 86 7.59 7.70 -7.38
N ILE A 87 8.75 8.26 -7.03
CA ILE A 87 9.07 9.67 -7.26
C ILE A 87 9.04 10.00 -8.75
N ARG A 88 9.54 9.13 -9.63
CA ARG A 88 9.52 9.35 -11.08
C ARG A 88 8.10 9.31 -11.65
N CYS A 89 7.33 8.28 -11.30
CA CYS A 89 6.03 7.98 -11.90
C CYS A 89 4.87 8.81 -11.36
N ALA A 90 5.00 9.43 -10.17
CA ALA A 90 3.90 10.18 -9.56
C ALA A 90 4.23 11.61 -9.13
N LYS A 91 3.19 12.45 -9.10
CA LYS A 91 3.29 13.85 -8.63
C LYS A 91 3.43 13.94 -7.11
N ALA A 92 2.78 13.03 -6.38
CA ALA A 92 2.89 12.87 -4.93
C ALA A 92 2.81 11.39 -4.54
N GLY A 93 3.12 11.07 -3.28
CA GLY A 93 2.95 9.71 -2.78
C GLY A 93 2.94 9.62 -1.26
N TYR A 94 2.53 8.46 -0.78
CA TYR A 94 2.46 8.10 0.63
C TYR A 94 3.08 6.71 0.84
N ILE A 95 3.85 6.59 1.92
CA ILE A 95 4.45 5.35 2.37
C ILE A 95 3.97 5.12 3.79
N GLU A 96 3.38 3.96 4.02
CA GLU A 96 3.06 3.46 5.36
C GLU A 96 3.86 2.20 5.61
N CYS A 97 4.49 2.14 6.78
CA CYS A 97 5.16 0.96 7.27
C CYS A 97 4.66 0.62 8.68
N PRO A 98 4.70 -0.66 9.08
CA PRO A 98 4.30 -1.10 10.40
C PRO A 98 5.04 -0.33 11.49
N SER A 99 4.29 0.13 12.49
CA SER A 99 4.89 0.76 13.66
C SER A 99 5.51 -0.31 14.55
N LYS A 100 6.83 -0.27 14.73
CA LYS A 100 7.53 -1.18 15.67
C LYS A 100 6.89 -1.21 17.05
N PHE A 101 6.40 -0.07 17.55
CA PHE A 101 5.76 -0.01 18.86
C PHE A 101 4.47 -0.82 18.90
N ILE A 102 3.65 -0.73 17.85
CA ILE A 102 2.41 -1.48 17.74
C ILE A 102 2.69 -2.96 17.50
N GLU A 103 3.60 -3.28 16.57
CA GLU A 103 3.96 -4.67 16.24
C GLU A 103 4.61 -5.43 17.41
N CYS A 104 5.36 -4.74 18.27
CA CYS A 104 5.94 -5.34 19.48
C CYS A 104 5.01 -5.26 20.71
N ALA A 105 3.82 -4.66 20.59
CA ALA A 105 2.84 -4.60 21.66
C ALA A 105 1.85 -5.77 21.54
N LYS A 106 1.31 -6.20 22.69
CA LYS A 106 0.18 -7.13 22.70
C LYS A 106 -1.09 -6.40 22.29
N GLY A 107 -1.92 -7.03 21.47
CA GLY A 107 -3.23 -6.48 21.10
C GLY A 107 -4.20 -6.44 22.29
N SER A 108 -4.10 -7.42 23.18
CA SER A 108 -4.82 -7.51 24.45
C SER A 108 -3.90 -7.91 25.60
N ALA A 109 -4.32 -7.59 26.84
CA ALA A 109 -3.58 -8.00 28.04
C ALA A 109 -3.41 -9.52 28.16
N ASN A 110 -4.28 -10.31 27.54
CA ASN A 110 -4.30 -11.77 27.62
C ASN A 110 -3.46 -12.45 26.53
N ASP A 111 -2.95 -11.70 25.55
CA ASP A 111 -2.21 -12.31 24.44
C ASP A 111 -0.87 -12.87 24.93
N THR A 112 -0.48 -14.04 24.42
CA THR A 112 0.79 -14.68 24.76
C THR A 112 1.93 -14.29 23.83
N TYR A 113 1.62 -13.63 22.71
CA TYR A 113 2.55 -13.12 21.70
C TYR A 113 2.05 -11.76 21.17
N SER A 114 2.93 -11.04 20.49
CA SER A 114 2.67 -9.75 19.84
C SER A 114 2.92 -9.86 18.33
N GLY A 115 2.35 -8.95 17.55
CA GLY A 115 2.51 -8.86 16.09
C GLY A 115 1.30 -9.37 15.32
N TRP A 116 1.40 -9.32 13.99
CA TRP A 116 0.35 -9.79 13.09
C TRP A 116 0.07 -11.29 13.27
N VAL A 117 -1.19 -11.62 13.53
CA VAL A 117 -1.67 -13.00 13.70
C VAL A 117 -2.65 -13.32 12.59
N ILE A 118 -2.28 -14.21 11.68
CA ILE A 118 -3.26 -14.82 10.80
C ILE A 118 -3.97 -15.87 11.65
N SER A 119 -5.21 -15.61 12.07
CA SER A 119 -6.05 -16.65 12.65
C SER A 119 -6.32 -17.68 11.56
N ALA A 120 -5.58 -18.79 11.56
CA ALA A 120 -5.93 -19.96 10.78
C ALA A 120 -7.30 -20.43 11.27
N GLY A 121 -8.34 -20.18 10.47
CA GLY A 121 -9.67 -20.76 10.65
C GLY A 121 -9.66 -22.26 10.39
#